data_AF-A0A6J6LBR6-F1
#
_entry.id   AF-A0A6J6LBR6-F1
#
_cell.length_a   1.000
_cell.length_b   1.000
_cell.length_c   1.000
_cell.angle_alpha   90.00
_cell.angle_beta   90.00
_cell.angle_gamma   90.00
#
_symmetry.space_group_name_H-M   'P 1'
#
loop_
_entity.id
_entity.type
_entity.pdbx_description
1 polymer ?
#
loop_
_entity_poly.entity_id
_entity_poly.type
_entity_poly.pdbx_seq_one_letter_code
_entity_poly.pdbx_strand_id
1 'polypeptide(L)'
;MGIGITKAANEQLTFTHPTIPGWTHFSFCQMAMPVFEEGGSLISHNAVAVQPGKIDRSPTGTGVSARMAVLHARGVMKLGDRIRGRSIIGSHFEGRIEQEVMIGDKPGIIPSIAGQAWLTGTHQHMLDPTDPYPLGYLVSDTWPRIGKD
;
A
#
# COMPACT_ATOMS: atom_id res chain seq x y z
N MET A 1 -10.47 -10.21 7.24
CA MET A 1 -9.28 -10.07 8.11
C MET A 1 -8.63 -8.68 8.00
N GLY A 2 -7.95 -8.32 6.90
CA GLY A 2 -7.19 -7.04 6.81
C GLY A 2 -8.00 -5.76 7.09
N ILE A 3 -9.23 -5.66 6.60
CA ILE A 3 -10.13 -4.53 6.89
C ILE A 3 -10.45 -4.41 8.38
N GLY A 4 -10.68 -5.55 9.05
CA GLY A 4 -10.92 -5.59 10.49
C GLY A 4 -9.70 -5.13 11.29
N ILE A 5 -8.49 -5.49 10.86
CA ILE A 5 -7.24 -5.01 11.46
C ILE A 5 -7.09 -3.50 11.28
N THR A 6 -7.33 -2.96 10.08
CA THR A 6 -7.29 -1.52 9.84
C THR A 6 -8.32 -0.77 10.69
N LYS A 7 -9.53 -1.32 10.84
CA LYS A 7 -10.55 -0.74 11.72
C LYS A 7 -10.08 -0.71 13.17
N ALA A 8 -9.62 -1.85 13.70
CA ALA A 8 -9.11 -1.94 15.07
C ALA A 8 -7.92 -1.00 15.30
N ALA A 9 -7.01 -0.87 14.34
CA ALA A 9 -5.89 0.08 14.42
C ALA A 9 -6.37 1.53 14.49
N ASN A 10 -7.38 1.93 13.71
CA ASN A 10 -7.95 3.28 13.80
C ASN A 10 -8.73 3.53 15.10
N GLU A 11 -9.28 2.49 15.73
CA GLU A 11 -9.99 2.60 17.01
C GLU A 11 -9.03 2.64 18.20
N GLN A 12 -7.90 1.95 18.12
CA GLN A 12 -7.00 1.71 19.26
C GLN A 12 -5.68 2.46 19.17
N LEU A 13 -5.27 2.90 17.98
CA LEU A 13 -3.99 3.56 17.72
C LEU A 13 -4.22 4.90 17.02
N THR A 14 -3.25 5.79 17.15
CA THR A 14 -3.27 7.10 16.49
C THR A 14 -2.32 7.12 15.29
N PHE A 15 -2.84 7.50 14.13
CA PHE A 15 -2.03 7.92 12.99
C PHE A 15 -2.12 9.43 12.83
N THR A 16 -0.98 10.11 12.71
CA THR A 16 -0.92 11.53 12.33
C THR A 16 0.30 11.76 11.44
N HIS A 17 0.11 12.50 10.36
CA HIS A 17 1.22 12.96 9.51
C HIS A 17 1.77 14.30 10.03
N PRO A 18 3.09 14.43 10.32
CA PRO A 18 3.66 15.63 10.94
C PRO A 18 3.45 16.93 10.15
N THR A 19 3.40 16.83 8.82
CA THR A 19 3.31 18.00 7.92
C THR A 19 2.05 18.03 7.05
N ILE A 20 1.14 17.06 7.19
CA ILE A 20 -0.10 16.99 6.38
C ILE A 20 -1.30 16.93 7.33
N PRO A 21 -1.80 18.11 7.77
CA PRO A 21 -2.99 18.18 8.61
C PRO A 21 -4.19 17.56 7.89
N GLY A 22 -4.85 16.59 8.53
CA GLY A 22 -6.03 15.90 7.97
C GLY A 22 -5.79 14.44 7.56
N TRP A 23 -4.53 14.02 7.38
CA TRP A 23 -4.23 12.60 7.23
C TRP A 23 -4.04 11.95 8.60
N THR A 24 -5.15 11.48 9.17
CA THR A 24 -5.24 11.04 10.57
C THR A 24 -5.75 9.61 10.77
N HIS A 25 -5.74 8.80 9.71
CA HIS A 25 -6.20 7.42 9.76
C HIS A 25 -5.26 6.47 9.01
N PHE A 26 -5.23 5.22 9.44
CA PHE A 26 -4.62 4.11 8.71
C PHE A 26 -5.53 3.71 7.55
N SER A 27 -5.02 3.83 6.32
CA SER A 27 -5.79 3.47 5.10
C SER A 27 -5.67 1.99 4.73
N PHE A 28 -4.55 1.35 5.10
CA PHE A 28 -4.19 0.01 4.62
C PHE A 28 -3.78 -0.92 5.77
N CYS A 29 -3.98 -2.22 5.56
CA CYS A 29 -3.32 -3.26 6.36
C CYS A 29 -2.35 -4.02 5.46
N GLN A 30 -1.05 -3.88 5.74
CA GLN A 30 -0.01 -4.67 5.08
C GLN A 30 0.29 -5.92 5.91
N MET A 31 -0.10 -7.08 5.38
CA MET A 31 0.28 -8.38 5.93
C MET A 31 1.55 -8.83 5.22
N ALA A 32 2.66 -8.91 5.94
CA ALA A 32 3.96 -9.21 5.37
C ALA A 32 4.58 -10.43 6.05
N MET A 33 5.22 -11.28 5.25
CA MET A 33 6.10 -12.34 5.74
C MET A 33 7.39 -11.74 6.34
N PRO A 34 8.16 -12.51 7.12
CA PRO A 34 9.55 -12.17 7.38
C PRO A 34 10.30 -11.89 6.07
N VAL A 35 11.22 -10.93 6.10
CA VAL A 35 12.11 -10.70 4.95
C VAL A 35 13.12 -11.84 4.86
N PHE A 36 13.55 -12.15 3.64
CA PHE A 36 14.55 -13.18 3.36
C PHE A 36 15.39 -12.77 2.15
N GLU A 37 16.57 -13.34 1.99
CA GLU A 37 17.43 -13.08 0.84
C GLU A 37 17.17 -14.08 -0.28
N GLU A 38 17.12 -13.59 -1.51
CA GLU A 38 17.01 -14.42 -2.72
C GLU A 38 17.80 -13.73 -3.84
N GLY A 39 18.75 -14.45 -4.45
CA GLY A 39 19.55 -13.92 -5.56
C GLY A 39 20.33 -12.65 -5.22
N GLY A 40 20.80 -12.50 -3.98
CA GLY A 40 21.54 -11.31 -3.52
C GLY A 40 20.67 -10.08 -3.27
N SER A 41 19.34 -10.21 -3.26
CA SER A 41 18.41 -9.13 -2.93
C SER A 41 17.55 -9.49 -1.72
N LEU A 42 17.28 -8.51 -0.85
CA LEU A 42 16.31 -8.68 0.22
C LEU A 42 14.90 -8.71 -0.38
N ILE A 43 14.09 -9.68 0.02
CA ILE A 43 12.73 -9.86 -0.47
C ILE A 43 11.74 -9.51 0.63
N SER A 44 10.72 -8.72 0.29
CA SER A 44 9.54 -8.50 1.13
C SER A 44 8.30 -9.00 0.40
N HIS A 45 7.74 -10.12 0.86
CA HIS A 45 6.49 -10.67 0.33
C HIS A 45 5.31 -10.19 1.18
N ASN A 46 4.35 -9.51 0.55
CA ASN A 46 3.19 -8.96 1.25
C ASN A 46 1.88 -9.02 0.46
N ALA A 47 0.79 -8.93 1.22
CA ALA A 47 -0.55 -8.66 0.72
C ALA A 47 -1.08 -7.40 1.44
N VAL A 48 -1.47 -6.39 0.67
CA VAL A 48 -2.07 -5.17 1.22
C VAL A 48 -3.58 -5.20 1.02
N ALA A 49 -4.31 -5.13 2.13
CA ALA A 49 -5.76 -4.97 2.10
C ALA A 49 -6.14 -3.50 1.91
N VAL A 50 -6.95 -3.26 0.89
CA VAL A 50 -7.50 -1.97 0.48
C VAL A 50 -8.99 -1.98 0.72
N GLN A 51 -9.51 -0.96 1.40
CA GLN A 51 -10.95 -0.79 1.61
C GLN A 51 -11.67 -0.69 0.25
N PRO A 52 -12.85 -1.32 0.08
CA PRO A 52 -13.65 -1.99 1.12
C PRO A 52 -13.31 -3.46 1.40
N GLY A 53 -12.38 -4.08 0.67
CA GLY A 53 -12.12 -5.51 0.82
C GLY A 53 -11.41 -6.17 -0.34
N LYS A 54 -10.40 -5.49 -0.92
CA LYS A 54 -9.60 -6.00 -2.03
C LYS A 54 -8.14 -6.14 -1.61
N ILE A 55 -7.45 -7.14 -2.14
CA ILE A 55 -5.99 -7.23 -2.06
C ILE A 55 -5.37 -6.54 -3.27
N ASP A 56 -4.36 -5.69 -3.04
CA ASP A 56 -3.56 -5.14 -4.12
C ASP A 56 -2.82 -6.25 -4.87
N ARG A 57 -2.88 -6.21 -6.19
CA ARG A 57 -2.22 -7.18 -7.08
C ARG A 57 -0.79 -6.75 -7.39
N SER A 58 -0.46 -5.48 -7.17
CA SER A 58 0.92 -5.02 -7.12
C SER A 58 1.50 -5.31 -5.73
N PRO A 59 2.83 -5.20 -5.56
CA PRO A 59 3.46 -5.25 -4.24
C PRO A 59 3.11 -4.06 -3.33
N THR A 60 2.38 -3.08 -3.86
CA THR A 60 1.99 -1.82 -3.22
C THR A 60 3.19 -0.92 -2.95
N GLY A 61 3.46 0.03 -3.85
CA GLY A 61 4.63 0.91 -3.75
C GLY A 61 4.74 1.66 -2.41
N THR A 62 3.63 2.23 -1.91
CA THR A 62 3.59 2.87 -0.58
C THR A 62 3.84 1.88 0.56
N GLY A 63 3.40 0.62 0.41
CA GLY A 63 3.65 -0.47 1.34
C GLY A 63 5.11 -0.91 1.39
N VAL A 64 5.75 -1.03 0.22
CA VAL A 64 7.19 -1.28 0.09
C VAL A 64 7.99 -0.12 0.69
N SER A 65 7.61 1.13 0.42
CA SER A 65 8.20 2.33 1.03
C SER A 65 8.11 2.30 2.56
N ALA A 66 6.93 2.02 3.12
CA ALA A 66 6.74 1.92 4.57
C ALA A 66 7.56 0.75 5.16
N ARG A 67 7.68 -0.37 4.45
CA ARG A 67 8.50 -1.51 4.87
C ARG A 67 9.98 -1.15 4.91
N MET A 68 10.50 -0.45 3.90
CA MET A 68 11.88 0.06 3.89
C MET A 68 12.15 1.00 5.05
N ALA A 69 11.23 1.94 5.35
CA ALA A 69 11.37 2.85 6.47
C ALA A 69 11.48 2.11 7.82
N VAL A 70 10.66 1.06 8.03
CA VAL A 70 10.73 0.22 9.23
C VAL A 70 12.02 -0.59 9.30
N LEU A 71 12.48 -1.16 8.20
CA LEU A 71 13.73 -1.94 8.14
C LEU A 71 14.96 -1.06 8.37
N HIS A 72 14.94 0.16 7.82
CA HIS A 72 15.96 1.17 8.03
C HIS A 72 16.03 1.63 9.49
N ALA A 73 14.89 1.95 10.10
CA ALA A 73 14.82 2.30 11.51
C ALA A 73 15.31 1.17 12.44
N ARG A 74 15.30 -0.09 11.97
CA ARG A 74 15.83 -1.27 12.68
C ARG A 74 17.29 -1.60 12.32
N GLY A 75 17.94 -0.82 11.47
CA GLY A 75 19.31 -1.04 11.01
C GLY A 75 19.49 -2.25 10.06
N VAL A 76 18.39 -2.83 9.57
CA VAL A 76 18.41 -3.99 8.65
C VAL A 76 18.70 -3.54 7.22
N MET A 77 18.22 -2.35 6.84
CA MET A 77 18.55 -1.71 5.57
C MET A 77 19.24 -0.37 5.83
N LYS A 78 20.12 0.03 4.91
CA LYS A 78 20.88 1.28 4.94
C LYS A 78 20.63 2.10 3.69
N LEU A 79 21.12 3.34 3.70
CA LEU A 79 21.15 4.19 2.51
C LEU A 79 21.78 3.44 1.33
N GLY A 80 21.06 3.41 0.21
CA GLY A 80 21.48 2.76 -1.02
C GLY A 80 21.12 1.29 -1.16
N ASP A 81 20.69 0.62 -0.09
CA ASP A 81 20.25 -0.78 -0.12
C ASP A 81 18.99 -0.94 -0.95
N ARG A 82 18.84 -2.13 -1.54
CA ARG A 82 17.73 -2.52 -2.40
C ARG A 82 16.87 -3.58 -1.76
N ILE A 83 15.58 -3.54 -2.07
CA ILE A 83 14.61 -4.57 -1.69
C ILE A 83 13.73 -4.89 -2.89
N ARG A 84 13.36 -6.16 -3.06
CA ARG A 84 12.31 -6.56 -4.00
C ARG A 84 11.01 -6.79 -3.24
N GLY A 85 10.03 -5.93 -3.48
CA GLY A 85 8.66 -6.15 -3.01
C GLY A 85 7.98 -7.19 -3.90
N ARG A 86 7.37 -8.23 -3.31
CA ARG A 86 6.62 -9.27 -4.02
C ARG A 86 5.15 -9.24 -3.57
N SER A 87 4.23 -9.28 -4.52
CA SER A 87 2.79 -9.31 -4.28
C SER A 87 2.26 -10.73 -4.07
N ILE A 88 0.99 -10.83 -3.67
CA ILE A 88 0.26 -12.09 -3.54
C ILE A 88 0.17 -12.92 -4.84
N ILE A 89 0.30 -12.27 -6.01
CA ILE A 89 0.28 -12.94 -7.32
C ILE A 89 1.68 -13.11 -7.92
N GLY A 90 2.74 -12.82 -7.18
CA GLY A 90 4.12 -12.97 -7.62
C GLY A 90 4.66 -11.84 -8.50
N SER A 91 3.89 -10.78 -8.76
CA SER A 91 4.41 -9.54 -9.37
C SER A 91 5.42 -8.87 -8.44
N HIS A 92 6.32 -8.04 -8.98
CA HIS A 92 7.38 -7.42 -8.18
C HIS A 92 7.62 -5.95 -8.51
N PHE A 93 8.16 -5.24 -7.51
CA PHE A 93 8.71 -3.90 -7.59
C PHE A 93 10.12 -3.92 -7.00
N GLU A 94 11.01 -3.12 -7.57
CA GLU A 94 12.34 -2.86 -7.01
C GLU A 94 12.27 -1.58 -6.19
N GLY A 95 12.70 -1.64 -4.93
CA GLY A 95 12.78 -0.50 -4.04
C GLY A 95 14.22 -0.19 -3.65
N ARG A 96 14.54 1.09 -3.47
CA ARG A 96 15.83 1.53 -2.95
C ARG A 96 15.66 2.71 -1.98
N ILE A 97 16.48 2.73 -0.93
CA ILE A 97 16.57 3.90 -0.05
C ILE A 97 17.52 4.92 -0.72
N GLU A 98 16.96 6.01 -1.21
CA GLU A 98 17.73 7.03 -1.94
C GLU A 98 18.38 8.04 -1.01
N GLN A 99 17.67 8.46 0.04
CA GLN A 99 18.11 9.48 1.00
C GLN A 99 17.50 9.25 2.39
N GLU A 100 18.18 9.76 3.41
CA GLU A 100 17.64 9.94 4.76
C GLU A 100 17.22 11.40 4.93
N VAL A 101 16.06 11.64 5.54
CA VAL A 101 15.47 12.98 5.66
C VAL A 101 14.72 13.15 6.99
N MET A 102 14.36 14.39 7.31
CA MET A 102 13.43 14.70 8.40
C MET A 102 12.06 15.08 7.84
N ILE A 103 10.99 14.49 8.35
CA ILE A 103 9.60 14.82 8.04
C ILE A 103 9.00 15.48 9.29
N GLY A 104 9.03 16.81 9.33
CA GLY A 104 8.83 17.55 10.57
C GLY A 104 9.96 17.22 11.55
N ASP A 105 9.60 16.71 12.72
CA ASP A 105 10.52 16.30 13.79
C ASP A 105 10.89 14.80 13.75
N LYS A 106 10.39 14.04 12.77
CA LYS A 106 10.61 12.58 12.69
C LYS A 106 11.62 12.21 11.60
N PRO A 107 12.52 11.24 11.86
CA PRO A 107 13.37 10.69 10.82
C PRO A 107 12.52 9.92 9.80
N GLY A 108 12.90 10.02 8.54
CA GLY A 108 12.28 9.35 7.41
C GLY A 108 13.29 9.04 6.32
N ILE A 109 12.78 8.44 5.24
CA ILE A 109 13.57 8.12 4.05
C ILE A 109 12.89 8.70 2.82
N ILE A 110 13.68 8.92 1.77
CA ILE A 110 13.18 9.06 0.40
C ILE A 110 13.38 7.72 -0.29
N PRO A 111 12.31 6.93 -0.50
CA PRO A 111 12.37 5.68 -1.23
C PRO A 111 12.12 5.90 -2.72
N SER A 112 12.85 5.20 -3.59
CA SER A 112 12.46 4.99 -4.98
C SER A 112 11.77 3.63 -5.13
N ILE A 113 10.77 3.57 -6.02
CA ILE A 113 10.04 2.35 -6.37
C ILE A 113 10.00 2.25 -7.89
N ALA A 114 10.50 1.16 -8.43
CA ALA A 114 10.47 0.85 -9.85
C ALA A 114 9.58 -0.37 -10.13
N GLY A 115 8.79 -0.26 -11.18
CA GLY A 115 7.86 -1.30 -11.64
C GLY A 115 7.52 -1.11 -13.12
N GLN A 116 6.67 -2.00 -13.62
CA GLN A 116 6.22 -1.98 -15.01
C GLN A 116 4.70 -1.88 -15.07
N ALA A 117 4.22 -1.28 -16.17
CA ALA A 117 2.81 -1.17 -16.50
C ALA A 117 2.61 -1.51 -17.98
N TRP A 118 1.40 -1.95 -18.33
CA TRP A 118 1.03 -2.35 -19.68
C TRP A 118 -0.30 -1.73 -20.08
N LEU A 119 -0.45 -1.37 -21.35
CA LEU A 119 -1.71 -0.90 -21.91
C LEU A 119 -2.72 -2.05 -21.92
N THR A 120 -3.89 -1.85 -21.32
CA THR A 120 -4.99 -2.83 -21.31
C THR A 120 -6.08 -2.51 -22.33
N GLY A 121 -6.10 -1.29 -22.87
CA GLY A 121 -7.09 -0.84 -23.85
C GLY A 121 -7.22 0.68 -23.90
N THR A 122 -8.06 1.16 -24.81
CA THR A 122 -8.51 2.56 -24.88
C THR A 122 -10.03 2.57 -24.75
N HIS A 123 -10.57 3.40 -23.86
CA HIS A 123 -11.99 3.41 -23.52
C HIS A 123 -12.57 4.82 -23.63
N GLN A 124 -13.81 4.92 -24.14
CA GLN A 124 -14.63 6.12 -24.08
C GLN A 124 -15.85 5.82 -23.20
N HIS A 125 -15.87 6.35 -21.98
CA HIS A 125 -17.02 6.23 -21.08
C HIS A 125 -18.01 7.37 -21.37
N MET A 126 -19.29 7.03 -21.49
CA MET A 126 -20.38 7.96 -21.80
C MET A 126 -21.47 7.84 -20.74
N LEU A 127 -22.19 8.92 -20.50
CA LEU A 127 -23.31 8.98 -19.57
C LEU A 127 -24.49 9.68 -20.26
N ASP A 128 -25.59 8.95 -20.42
CA ASP A 128 -26.84 9.51 -20.95
C ASP A 128 -27.55 10.31 -19.84
N PRO A 129 -28.08 11.53 -20.10
CA PRO A 129 -28.84 12.30 -19.11
C PRO A 129 -30.08 11.59 -18.55
N THR A 130 -30.58 10.58 -19.24
CA THR A 130 -31.75 9.78 -18.86
C THR A 130 -31.40 8.44 -18.21
N ASP A 131 -30.11 8.12 -18.05
CA ASP A 131 -29.67 6.91 -17.36
C ASP A 131 -30.22 6.89 -15.92
N PRO A 132 -30.97 5.85 -15.51
CA PRO A 132 -31.51 5.76 -14.15
C PRO A 132 -30.44 5.52 -13.08
N TYR A 133 -29.22 5.15 -13.46
CA TYR A 133 -28.08 4.91 -12.56
C TYR A 133 -26.86 5.77 -12.95
N PRO A 134 -26.98 7.11 -12.94
CA PRO A 134 -25.96 8.01 -13.48
C PRO A 134 -24.65 8.01 -12.66
N LEU A 135 -24.70 7.47 -11.44
CA LEU A 135 -23.56 7.32 -10.53
C LEU A 135 -23.15 5.85 -10.34
N GLY A 136 -23.73 4.94 -11.11
CA GLY A 136 -23.63 3.50 -10.90
C GLY A 136 -24.38 3.03 -9.65
N TYR A 137 -24.05 1.82 -9.18
CA TYR A 137 -24.63 1.20 -8.00
C TYR A 137 -23.64 0.23 -7.36
N LEU A 138 -23.87 -0.13 -6.10
CA LEU A 138 -23.06 -1.07 -5.33
C LEU A 138 -23.95 -2.19 -4.78
N VAL A 139 -23.57 -3.44 -5.01
CA VAL A 139 -24.25 -4.64 -4.51
C VAL A 139 -23.25 -5.51 -3.74
N SER A 140 -23.68 -6.07 -2.61
CA SER A 140 -22.74 -6.63 -1.61
C SER A 140 -22.03 -7.92 -2.03
N ASP A 141 -22.54 -8.61 -3.03
CA ASP A 141 -21.94 -9.81 -3.62
C ASP A 141 -20.65 -9.52 -4.40
N THR A 142 -20.56 -8.33 -5.02
CA THR A 142 -19.40 -7.89 -5.83
C THR A 142 -18.68 -6.67 -5.25
N TRP A 143 -19.33 -5.96 -4.33
CA TRP A 143 -18.76 -4.83 -3.58
C TRP A 143 -18.87 -5.06 -2.08
N PRO A 144 -17.77 -5.48 -1.41
CA PRO A 144 -17.79 -5.77 0.02
C PRO A 144 -18.33 -4.60 0.86
N ARG A 145 -19.16 -4.89 1.87
CA ARG A 145 -19.63 -3.88 2.83
C ARG A 145 -18.59 -3.70 3.93
N ILE A 146 -18.28 -2.45 4.25
CA ILE A 146 -17.44 -2.11 5.41
C ILE A 146 -18.37 -1.91 6.60
N GLY A 147 -18.31 -2.82 7.58
CA GLY A 147 -19.07 -2.71 8.82
C GLY A 147 -20.57 -2.96 8.64
N LYS A 148 -20.99 -4.22 8.82
CA LYS A 148 -22.28 -4.69 9.33
C LYS A 148 -22.27 -6.22 9.30
N ASP A 149 -22.18 -6.82 10.48
CA ASP A 149 -23.24 -7.76 10.87
C ASP A 149 -24.47 -6.89 11.23
#